data_AF-A9B8K1-F1
#
_entry.id   AF-A9B8K1-F1
#
_cell.length_a   1.000
_cell.length_b   1.000
_cell.length_c   1.000
_cell.angle_alpha   90.00
_cell.angle_beta   90.00
_cell.angle_gamma   90.00
#
_symmetry.space_group_name_H-M   'P 1'
#
loop_
_entity.id
_entity.type
_entity.pdbx_description
1 polymer ?
#
loop_
_entity_poly.entity_id
_entity_poly.type
_entity_poly.pdbx_seq_one_letter_code
_entity_poly.pdbx_strand_id
1 'polypeptide(L)'
;MYQAPTRELAETKLLELGERWGGQFAMAVRCWERAWEELATMFDYPPDIRRLMYTTNAVEGYNRQLRKLLYLVNRDITANWVTLPNWVRIRNQIGHSR
;
A
#
# COMPACT_ATOMS: atom_id res chain seq x y z
N MET A 1 6.47 17.79 2.45
CA MET A 1 6.45 17.62 0.99
C MET A 1 5.04 17.91 0.44
N TYR A 2 4.07 17.00 0.54
CA TYR A 2 2.74 17.13 -0.13
C TYR A 2 1.78 18.19 0.44
N GLN A 3 2.00 18.65 1.68
CA GLN A 3 1.24 19.74 2.31
C GLN A 3 1.84 21.13 2.03
N ALA A 4 2.92 21.21 1.25
CA ALA A 4 3.47 22.51 0.87
C ALA A 4 2.45 23.31 0.03
N PRO A 5 2.48 24.65 0.10
CA PRO A 5 1.61 25.50 -0.70
C PRO A 5 1.97 25.46 -2.18
N THR A 6 3.28 25.46 -2.50
CA THR A 6 3.81 25.47 -3.87
C THR A 6 4.73 24.29 -4.14
N ARG A 7 4.97 24.02 -5.44
CA ARG A 7 5.85 22.95 -5.91
C ARG A 7 7.29 23.17 -5.43
N GLU A 8 7.79 24.39 -5.50
CA GLU A 8 9.17 24.74 -5.17
C GLU A 8 9.45 24.46 -3.68
N LEU A 9 8.52 24.84 -2.79
CA LEU A 9 8.67 24.54 -1.36
C LEU A 9 8.57 23.03 -1.09
N ALA A 10 7.82 22.30 -1.90
CA ALA A 10 7.73 20.85 -1.80
C ALA A 10 9.04 20.17 -2.21
N GLU A 11 9.72 20.68 -3.25
CA GLU A 11 11.04 20.24 -3.70
C GLU A 11 12.11 20.48 -2.64
N THR A 12 12.11 21.66 -2.01
CA THR A 12 13.00 21.93 -0.86
C THR A 12 12.77 20.91 0.26
N LYS A 13 11.50 20.59 0.56
CA LYS A 13 11.17 19.59 1.58
C LYS A 13 11.53 18.15 1.18
N LEU A 14 11.62 17.83 -0.12
CA LEU A 14 12.11 16.55 -0.60
C LEU A 14 13.62 16.44 -0.39
N LEU A 15 14.37 17.52 -0.68
CA LEU A 15 15.81 17.60 -0.40
C LEU A 15 16.10 17.42 1.10
N GLU A 16 15.40 18.16 1.96
CA GLU A 16 15.51 18.03 3.43
C GLU A 16 15.20 16.60 3.91
N LEU A 17 14.23 15.92 3.28
CA LEU A 17 13.89 14.53 3.56
C LEU A 17 15.04 13.60 3.16
N GLY A 18 15.66 13.83 2.01
CA GLY A 18 16.83 13.10 1.56
C GLY A 18 18.04 13.28 2.47
N GLU A 19 18.33 14.49 2.92
CA GLU A 19 19.41 14.76 3.87
C GLU A 19 19.19 14.07 5.21
N ARG A 20 17.96 14.13 5.72
CA ARG A 20 17.64 13.57 7.04
C ARG A 20 17.57 12.05 7.05
N TRP A 21 17.02 11.44 6.00
CA TRP A 21 16.66 10.01 5.99
C TRP A 21 17.37 9.19 4.92
N GLY A 22 18.08 9.81 3.98
CA GLY A 22 18.76 9.13 2.88
C GLY A 22 19.80 8.11 3.32
N GLY A 23 20.45 8.32 4.47
CA GLY A 23 21.40 7.35 5.02
C GLY A 23 20.75 6.06 5.52
N GLN A 24 19.57 6.14 6.15
CA GLN A 24 18.88 4.98 6.73
C GLN A 24 17.89 4.32 5.76
N PHE A 25 17.23 5.13 4.94
CA PHE A 25 16.13 4.71 4.06
C PHE A 25 16.36 5.13 2.61
N ALA A 26 17.57 4.91 2.10
CA ALA A 26 17.99 5.30 0.74
C ALA A 26 17.04 4.81 -0.38
N MET A 27 16.40 3.65 -0.20
CA MET A 27 15.43 3.14 -1.18
C MET A 27 14.09 3.87 -1.13
N ALA A 28 13.63 4.23 0.06
CA ALA A 28 12.40 5.00 0.21
C ALA A 28 12.57 6.40 -0.39
N VAL A 29 13.67 7.09 -0.08
CA VAL A 29 13.98 8.42 -0.65
C VAL A 29 14.04 8.37 -2.18
N ARG A 30 14.78 7.40 -2.75
CA ARG A 30 14.87 7.23 -4.20
C ARG A 30 13.55 6.92 -4.88
N CYS A 31 12.62 6.27 -4.19
CA CYS A 31 11.26 6.05 -4.69
C CYS A 31 10.52 7.37 -4.87
N TRP A 32 10.60 8.27 -3.87
CA TRP A 32 10.00 9.60 -3.91
C TRP A 32 10.63 10.48 -4.99
N GLU A 33 11.95 10.48 -5.12
CA GLU A 33 12.68 11.25 -6.15
C GLU A 33 12.29 10.78 -7.57
N ARG A 34 12.21 9.47 -7.79
CA ARG A 34 11.85 8.90 -9.10
C ARG A 34 10.42 9.23 -9.50
N ALA A 35 9.49 9.18 -8.54
CA ALA A 35 8.09 9.48 -8.78
C ALA A 35 7.77 10.98 -8.72
N TRP A 36 8.78 11.84 -8.48
CA TRP A 36 8.55 13.25 -8.14
C TRP A 36 7.76 14.00 -9.22
N GLU A 37 8.11 13.82 -10.49
CA GLU A 37 7.43 14.52 -11.58
C GLU A 37 5.93 14.20 -11.65
N GLU A 38 5.56 12.93 -11.43
CA GLU A 38 4.17 12.51 -11.39
C GLU A 38 3.46 13.06 -10.14
N LEU A 39 4.12 12.98 -8.99
CA LEU A 39 3.57 13.47 -7.72
C LEU A 39 3.39 15.00 -7.71
N ALA A 40 4.29 15.74 -8.35
CA ALA A 40 4.26 17.19 -8.41
C ALA A 40 3.06 17.73 -9.22
N THR A 41 2.45 16.91 -10.08
CA THR A 41 1.20 17.29 -10.79
C THR A 41 0.04 17.58 -9.82
N MET A 42 0.09 17.11 -8.58
CA MET A 42 -0.89 17.46 -7.54
C MET A 42 -0.94 18.98 -7.24
N PHE A 43 0.12 19.72 -7.58
CA PHE A 43 0.19 21.16 -7.39
C PHE A 43 -0.62 21.95 -8.43
N ASP A 44 -0.96 21.35 -9.56
CA ASP A 44 -1.82 21.93 -10.59
C ASP A 44 -3.29 22.04 -10.15
N TYR A 45 -3.66 21.29 -9.10
CA TYR A 45 -5.00 21.28 -8.55
C TYR A 45 -5.16 22.22 -7.34
N PRO A 46 -6.38 22.76 -7.11
CA PRO A 46 -6.68 23.56 -5.93
C PRO A 46 -6.44 22.80 -4.61
N PRO A 47 -6.19 23.51 -3.49
CA PRO A 47 -5.89 22.90 -2.19
C PRO A 47 -6.93 21.87 -1.71
N ASP A 48 -8.21 22.09 -1.98
CA ASP A 48 -9.29 21.19 -1.56
C ASP A 48 -9.24 19.84 -2.29
N ILE A 49 -8.93 19.86 -3.58
CA ILE A 49 -8.75 18.64 -4.39
C ILE A 49 -7.44 17.95 -3.99
N ARG A 50 -6.38 18.72 -3.78
CA ARG A 50 -5.10 18.20 -3.28
C ARG A 50 -5.27 17.47 -1.95
N ARG A 51 -6.12 18.00 -1.06
CA ARG A 51 -6.48 17.37 0.21
C ARG A 51 -7.12 16.01 0.02
N LEU A 52 -8.05 15.88 -0.92
CA LEU A 52 -8.65 14.59 -1.25
C LEU A 52 -7.60 13.58 -1.72
N MET A 53 -6.62 14.01 -2.53
CA MET A 53 -5.59 13.13 -3.08
C MET A 53 -4.68 12.52 -2.01
N TYR A 54 -4.21 13.31 -1.03
CA TYR A 54 -3.35 12.78 0.04
C TYR A 54 -4.12 12.16 1.21
N THR A 55 -5.45 12.29 1.26
CA THR A 55 -6.26 11.51 2.21
C THR A 55 -6.48 10.11 1.68
N THR A 56 -5.72 9.16 2.21
CA THR A 56 -5.80 7.74 1.82
C THR A 56 -7.02 7.01 2.42
N ASN A 57 -7.83 7.68 3.25
CA ASN A 57 -8.93 7.10 4.01
C ASN A 57 -9.91 6.26 3.18
N ALA A 58 -10.29 6.72 1.99
CA ALA A 58 -11.25 5.99 1.14
C ALA A 58 -10.63 4.71 0.56
N VAL A 59 -9.43 4.81 -0.01
CA VAL A 59 -8.71 3.69 -0.63
C VAL A 59 -8.29 2.67 0.43
N GLU A 60 -7.80 3.12 1.58
CA GLU A 60 -7.47 2.26 2.72
C GLU A 60 -8.70 1.58 3.30
N GLY A 61 -9.82 2.32 3.42
CA GLY A 61 -11.10 1.78 3.84
C GLY A 61 -11.58 0.66 2.93
N TYR A 62 -11.49 0.85 1.62
CA TYR A 62 -11.79 -0.18 0.63
C TYR A 62 -10.86 -1.39 0.75
N ASN A 63 -9.54 -1.16 0.75
CA ASN A 63 -8.55 -2.24 0.87
C ASN A 63 -8.70 -3.03 2.18
N ARG A 64 -9.09 -2.37 3.27
CA ARG A 64 -9.41 -3.03 4.55
C ARG A 64 -10.61 -3.95 4.41
N GLN A 65 -11.68 -3.51 3.76
CA GLN A 65 -12.86 -4.34 3.52
C GLN A 65 -12.53 -5.53 2.63
N LEU A 66 -11.77 -5.32 1.56
CA LEU A 66 -11.35 -6.39 0.66
C LEU A 66 -10.52 -7.46 1.39
N ARG A 67 -9.53 -7.05 2.20
CA ARG A 67 -8.75 -7.98 3.03
C ARG A 67 -9.62 -8.76 4.01
N LYS A 68 -10.62 -8.11 4.61
CA LYS A 68 -11.57 -8.77 5.50
C LYS A 68 -12.40 -9.81 4.76
N LEU A 69 -12.91 -9.49 3.58
CA LEU A 69 -13.67 -10.43 2.75
C LEU A 69 -12.82 -11.63 2.33
N LEU A 70 -11.60 -11.40 1.83
CA LEU A 70 -10.68 -12.47 1.46
C LEU A 70 -10.34 -13.38 2.65
N TYR A 71 -10.15 -12.79 3.84
CA TYR A 71 -9.93 -13.56 5.06
C TYR A 71 -11.14 -14.43 5.41
N LEU A 72 -12.36 -13.86 5.38
CA LEU A 72 -13.58 -14.58 5.71
C LEU A 72 -13.85 -15.70 4.71
N VAL A 73 -13.71 -15.43 3.41
CA VAL A 73 -13.86 -16.43 2.36
C VAL A 73 -12.83 -17.55 2.54
N ASN A 74 -11.55 -17.23 2.76
CA ASN A 74 -10.53 -18.25 2.98
C ASN A 74 -10.80 -19.07 4.25
N ARG A 75 -11.22 -18.42 5.34
CA ARG A 75 -11.59 -19.09 6.58
C ARG A 75 -12.77 -20.05 6.37
N ASP A 76 -13.83 -19.60 5.71
CA ASP A 76 -15.04 -20.40 5.50
C ASP A 76 -14.76 -21.57 4.54
N ILE A 77 -14.00 -21.32 3.47
CA ILE A 77 -13.47 -22.36 2.59
C ILE A 77 -12.68 -23.37 3.42
N THR A 78 -11.68 -22.93 4.19
CA THR A 78 -10.83 -23.82 5.01
C THR A 78 -11.64 -24.62 6.03
N ALA A 79 -12.63 -24.00 6.68
CA ALA A 79 -13.54 -24.69 7.59
C ALA A 79 -14.32 -25.80 6.87
N ASN A 80 -14.80 -25.54 5.66
CA ASN A 80 -15.50 -26.53 4.83
C ASN A 80 -14.58 -27.66 4.33
N TRP A 81 -13.30 -27.38 4.03
CA TRP A 81 -12.34 -28.44 3.65
C TRP A 81 -11.99 -29.34 4.83
N VAL A 82 -11.88 -28.78 6.04
CA VAL A 82 -11.58 -29.55 7.26
C VAL A 82 -12.71 -30.49 7.65
N THR A 83 -13.96 -30.14 7.31
CA THR A 83 -15.13 -31.00 7.54
C THR A 83 -15.30 -32.11 6.49
N LEU A 84 -14.52 -32.11 5.40
CA LEU A 84 -14.57 -33.19 4.41
C LEU A 84 -14.03 -34.51 4.99
N PRO A 85 -14.78 -35.63 4.88
CA PRO A 85 -14.29 -36.94 5.27
C PRO A 85 -12.98 -37.27 4.55
N ASN A 86 -11.96 -37.70 5.30
CA ASN A 86 -10.63 -38.06 4.80
C ASN A 86 -9.75 -36.89 4.31
N TRP A 87 -10.06 -35.63 4.63
CA TRP A 87 -9.23 -34.47 4.23
C TRP A 87 -7.75 -34.60 4.63
N VAL A 88 -7.46 -35.10 5.84
CA VAL A 88 -6.09 -35.34 6.32
C VAL A 88 -5.32 -36.28 5.39
N ARG A 89 -6.00 -37.31 4.84
CA ARG A 89 -5.41 -38.27 3.89
C ARG A 89 -5.14 -37.62 2.54
N ILE A 90 -6.10 -36.85 2.02
CA ILE A 90 -5.98 -36.13 0.73
C ILE A 90 -4.83 -35.11 0.79
N ARG A 91 -4.75 -34.32 1.87
CA ARG A 91 -3.66 -33.35 2.08
C ARG A 91 -2.28 -34.00 2.09
N ASN A 92 -2.14 -35.13 2.78
CA ASN A 92 -0.86 -35.84 2.88
C ASN A 92 -0.43 -36.46 1.53
N GLN A 93 -1.38 -36.87 0.67
CA GLN A 93 -1.07 -37.33 -0.69
C GLN A 93 -0.54 -36.20 -1.59
N ILE A 94 -1.11 -34.99 -1.47
CA ILE A 94 -0.70 -33.82 -2.28
C ILE A 94 0.68 -33.30 -1.84
N GLY A 95 0.98 -33.36 -0.53
CA GLY A 95 2.26 -32.90 0.03
C GLY A 95 3.48 -33.79 -0.23
N HIS A 96 3.28 -35.01 -0.74
CA HIS A 96 4.37 -35.96 -1.08
C HIS A 96 4.65 -36.04 -2.59
N SER A 97 4.01 -35.19 -3.41
CA SER A 97 4.24 -35.11 -4.86
C SER A 97 5.28 -34.04 -5.25
N ARG A 98 6.15 -33.63 -4.32
CA ARG A 98 7.32 -32.77 -4.57
C ARG A 98 8.58 -33.43 -4.02
#